data_AF-E6W5E8-F1
#
_entry.id   AF-E6W5E8-F1
#
_cell.length_a   1.000
_cell.length_b   1.000
_cell.length_c   1.000
_cell.angle_alpha   90.00
_cell.angle_beta   90.00
_cell.angle_gamma   90.00
#
_symmetry.space_group_name_H-M   'P 1'
#
loop_
_entity.id
_entity.type
_entity.pdbx_description
1 polymer ?
#
loop_
_entity_poly.entity_id
_entity_poly.type
_entity_poly.pdbx_seq_one_letter_code
_entity_poly.pdbx_strand_id
1 'polypeptide(L)'
;MTRMAQVFYQWLEKRFFSTLTRKIVGNLSVLLILQVLTFVVYTRGLGAIEAAVVTAPGGAPEVGQQVSSLVGDLFIRGAVLTLVSVLAMAGAALFLRYLIRRPIIGMTRSFRESTERRDLSRDIVPYTVDEIRTMGTGYNGFMTMLRAMIGSLREQGVRTAMETMKVVWNMGRTIQNTQHQEEYVRGVLIASDESVRAIEDISSSVQGISQSTSRNLESARSSLDELSEVSHGIARVSSMLNEFGRTVDRLGENSRTINNIALIINDVSEQTNLLALNAAIEAARAGDNGRGFAVVADEVRKLAEKVREATSEISANIQNMNALVQRTAEETSGIRTQMGAASVVVEKTAGEFRHMVQDFEQTNTQLMMIASAIEELSTTNGEVRRQVADISALSSSVKEQMEDAGICLDALSAITESMQADVLSFHLGQGVFEEILQVTHLYHQEAHAIMTDLLESGANLFDHTYAPVSGTNPQKYRTSYTDVFLARLQGLFDEARAAIPGCCYALCIDANGYLPTHHSNVSLPPSGDRERDIQYSRHMRIYNNTPTERRRASHQEPFLLQTYLRDTGEILNDLSIPIFLENRHWGAFIVGFEPQALLTSATVTKPLLTS
;
A
#
# COMPACT_ATOMS: atom_id res chain seq x y z
N MET A 1 40.72 -51.96 32.37
CA MET A 1 42.10 -51.86 31.85
C MET A 1 42.70 -50.56 32.34
N THR A 2 43.92 -50.57 32.86
CA THR A 2 44.66 -49.32 33.16
C THR A 2 44.90 -48.55 31.85
N ARG A 3 44.94 -47.21 31.91
CA ARG A 3 45.14 -46.33 30.72
C ARG A 3 46.34 -46.78 29.87
N MET A 4 47.40 -47.26 30.53
CA MET A 4 48.61 -47.81 29.91
C MET A 4 48.36 -49.10 29.12
N ALA A 5 47.52 -50.01 29.62
CA ALA A 5 47.16 -51.25 28.90
C ALA A 5 46.34 -50.97 27.64
N GLN A 6 45.50 -49.94 27.65
CA GLN A 6 44.71 -49.55 26.48
C GLN A 6 45.58 -48.91 25.39
N VAL A 7 46.54 -48.06 25.77
CA VAL A 7 47.54 -47.49 24.85
C VAL A 7 48.42 -48.59 24.24
N PHE A 8 48.89 -49.54 25.05
CA PHE A 8 49.68 -50.67 24.57
C PHE A 8 48.89 -51.57 23.62
N TYR A 9 47.63 -51.88 23.95
CA TYR A 9 46.75 -52.64 23.06
C TYR A 9 46.53 -51.92 21.73
N GLN A 10 46.25 -50.62 21.73
CA GLN A 10 46.08 -49.84 20.51
C GLN A 10 47.37 -49.79 19.68
N TRP A 11 48.54 -49.75 20.31
CA TRP A 11 49.83 -49.82 19.61
C TRP A 11 50.02 -51.19 18.93
N LEU A 12 49.77 -52.29 19.66
CA LEU A 12 49.80 -53.65 19.10
C LEU A 12 48.81 -53.81 17.95
N GLU A 13 47.60 -53.29 18.12
CA GLU A 13 46.53 -53.37 17.14
C GLU A 13 46.91 -52.60 15.87
N LYS A 14 47.40 -51.36 15.99
CA LYS A 14 47.85 -50.56 14.84
C LYS A 14 49.03 -51.20 14.10
N ARG A 15 49.98 -51.79 14.84
CA ARG A 15 51.25 -52.27 14.26
C ARG A 15 51.12 -53.64 13.62
N PHE A 16 50.42 -54.58 14.28
CA PHE A 16 50.38 -55.98 13.86
C PHE A 16 48.98 -56.44 13.43
N PHE A 17 47.91 -55.84 13.98
CA PHE A 17 46.53 -56.30 13.80
C PHE A 17 45.62 -55.22 13.21
N SER A 18 46.13 -54.50 12.21
CA SER A 18 45.47 -53.33 11.63
C SER A 18 44.25 -53.64 10.75
N THR A 19 44.05 -54.90 10.37
CA THR A 19 42.90 -55.37 9.59
C THR A 19 42.26 -56.56 10.28
N LEU A 20 40.97 -56.79 10.01
CA LEU A 20 40.22 -57.92 10.51
C LEU A 20 40.85 -59.23 10.04
N THR A 21 41.32 -59.28 8.79
CA THR A 21 42.07 -60.42 8.25
C THR A 21 43.34 -60.68 9.06
N ARG A 22 44.14 -59.65 9.41
CA ARG A 22 45.34 -59.82 10.24
C ARG A 22 45.00 -60.31 11.65
N LYS A 23 43.88 -59.87 12.23
CA LYS A 23 43.38 -60.36 13.53
C LYS A 23 42.98 -61.83 13.49
N ILE A 24 42.24 -62.24 12.46
CA ILE A 24 41.80 -63.62 12.26
C ILE A 24 43.01 -64.51 12.00
N VAL A 25 43.84 -64.16 10.99
CA VAL A 25 45.04 -64.92 10.62
C VAL A 25 45.99 -65.01 11.81
N GLY A 26 46.25 -63.91 12.52
CA GLY A 26 47.15 -63.93 13.68
C GLY A 26 46.68 -64.83 14.82
N ASN A 27 45.37 -64.89 15.10
CA ASN A 27 44.82 -65.85 16.07
C ASN A 27 44.94 -67.30 15.57
N LEU A 28 44.66 -67.54 14.29
CA LEU A 28 44.76 -68.88 13.69
C LEU A 28 46.22 -69.36 13.57
N SER A 29 47.18 -68.46 13.33
CA SER A 29 48.61 -68.79 13.27
C SER A 29 49.14 -69.33 14.59
N VAL A 30 48.66 -68.82 15.74
CA VAL A 30 49.02 -69.36 17.06
C VAL A 30 48.53 -70.80 17.20
N LEU A 31 47.32 -71.10 16.74
CA LEU A 31 46.78 -72.47 16.75
C LEU A 31 47.57 -73.38 15.81
N LEU A 32 47.96 -72.89 14.63
CA LEU A 32 48.79 -73.65 13.69
C LEU A 32 50.17 -73.98 14.28
N ILE A 33 50.80 -73.04 14.99
CA ILE A 33 52.08 -73.28 15.68
C ILE A 33 51.94 -74.39 16.72
N LEU A 34 50.83 -74.44 17.49
CA LEU A 34 50.58 -75.51 18.45
C LEU A 34 50.41 -76.88 17.76
N GLN A 35 49.77 -76.93 16.59
CA GLN A 35 49.65 -78.16 15.81
C GLN A 35 50.99 -78.64 15.27
N VAL A 36 51.80 -77.72 14.72
CA VAL A 36 53.16 -78.03 14.27
C VAL A 36 54.01 -78.54 15.44
N LEU A 37 53.93 -77.90 16.62
CA LEU A 37 54.67 -78.33 17.80
C LEU A 37 54.23 -79.72 18.30
N THR A 38 52.93 -80.00 18.25
CA THR A 38 52.38 -81.34 18.55
C THR A 38 52.92 -82.38 17.59
N PHE A 39 52.94 -82.07 16.28
CA PHE A 39 53.50 -82.94 15.25
C PHE A 39 55.01 -83.19 15.44
N VAL A 40 55.78 -82.15 15.76
CA VAL A 40 57.22 -82.25 16.05
C VAL A 40 57.48 -83.13 17.28
N VAL A 41 56.67 -83.00 18.34
CA VAL A 41 56.80 -83.84 19.54
C VAL A 41 56.45 -85.30 19.23
N TYR A 42 55.41 -85.54 18.43
CA TYR A 42 55.03 -86.89 17.99
C TYR A 42 56.12 -87.56 17.16
N THR A 43 56.63 -86.86 16.13
CA THR A 43 57.67 -87.38 15.24
C THR A 43 58.98 -87.64 15.97
N ARG A 44 59.40 -86.75 16.88
CA ARG A 44 60.59 -86.99 17.72
C ARG A 44 60.39 -88.12 18.73
N GLY A 45 59.21 -88.22 19.32
CA GLY A 45 58.87 -89.30 20.24
C GLY A 45 58.87 -90.67 19.57
N LEU A 46 58.26 -90.78 18.38
CA LEU A 46 58.28 -92.00 17.57
C LEU A 46 59.71 -92.38 17.17
N GLY A 47 60.53 -91.42 16.71
CA GLY A 47 61.94 -91.68 16.40
C GLY A 47 62.76 -92.15 17.60
N ALA A 48 62.49 -91.63 18.80
CA ALA A 48 63.13 -92.08 20.04
C ALA A 48 62.70 -93.51 20.43
N ILE A 49 61.43 -93.86 20.22
CA ILE A 49 60.92 -95.23 20.41
C ILE A 49 61.55 -96.19 19.41
N GLU A 50 61.61 -95.82 18.12
CA GLU A 50 62.24 -96.63 17.08
C GLU A 50 63.74 -96.85 17.35
N ALA A 51 64.47 -95.79 17.72
CA ALA A 51 65.87 -95.89 18.11
C ALA A 51 66.07 -96.81 19.33
N ALA A 52 65.20 -96.73 20.34
CA ALA A 52 65.23 -97.61 21.51
C ALA A 52 64.96 -99.08 21.17
N VAL A 53 64.14 -99.38 20.16
CA VAL A 53 63.89 -100.75 19.67
C VAL A 53 65.08 -101.29 18.85
N VAL A 54 65.72 -100.45 18.03
CA VAL A 54 66.78 -100.87 17.09
C VAL A 54 68.16 -100.98 17.75
N THR A 55 68.47 -100.15 18.74
CA THR A 55 69.84 -100.02 19.30
C THR A 55 70.04 -100.64 20.67
N ALA A 56 69.02 -101.24 21.29
CA ALA A 56 69.12 -101.74 22.65
C ALA A 56 69.99 -103.01 22.76
N PRO A 57 71.05 -103.01 23.59
CA PRO A 57 71.96 -104.16 23.73
C PRO A 57 71.49 -105.22 24.76
N GLY A 58 70.25 -105.15 25.25
CA GLY A 58 69.71 -106.01 26.33
C GLY A 58 68.61 -106.97 25.89
N GLY A 59 68.27 -107.94 26.75
CA GLY A 59 67.19 -108.92 26.51
C GLY A 59 65.79 -108.29 26.47
N ALA A 60 64.81 -109.03 25.92
CA ALA A 60 63.44 -108.57 25.68
C ALA A 60 62.74 -107.80 26.83
N PRO A 61 62.96 -108.08 28.14
CA PRO A 61 62.31 -107.35 29.23
C PRO A 61 62.78 -105.90 29.40
N GLU A 62 64.09 -105.61 29.23
CA GLU A 62 64.65 -104.27 29.46
C GLU A 62 64.26 -103.31 28.35
N VAL A 63 64.26 -103.79 27.10
CA VAL A 63 63.78 -103.02 25.93
C VAL A 63 62.29 -102.69 26.09
N GLY A 64 61.48 -103.65 26.55
CA GLY A 64 60.06 -103.45 26.81
C GLY A 64 59.80 -102.36 27.87
N GLN A 65 60.59 -102.32 28.94
CA GLN A 65 60.44 -101.32 29.99
C GLN A 65 60.85 -99.91 29.51
N GLN A 66 61.95 -99.80 28.76
CA GLN A 66 62.41 -98.52 28.20
C GLN A 66 61.42 -97.97 27.15
N VAL A 67 60.91 -98.83 26.26
CA VAL A 67 59.86 -98.46 25.30
C VAL A 67 58.58 -98.04 26.03
N SER A 68 58.15 -98.77 27.06
CA SER A 68 56.97 -98.42 27.85
C SER A 68 57.10 -97.05 28.52
N SER A 69 58.27 -96.67 29.05
CA SER A 69 58.49 -95.34 29.62
C SER A 69 58.45 -94.23 28.56
N LEU A 70 59.06 -94.48 27.38
CA LEU A 70 59.05 -93.51 26.27
C LEU A 70 57.65 -93.31 25.69
N VAL A 71 56.85 -94.38 25.60
CA VAL A 71 55.44 -94.32 25.19
C VAL A 71 54.62 -93.54 26.22
N GLY A 72 54.83 -93.78 27.52
CA GLY A 72 54.17 -93.03 28.60
C GLY A 72 54.50 -91.53 28.56
N ASP A 73 55.78 -91.17 28.41
CA ASP A 73 56.23 -89.78 28.30
C ASP A 73 55.68 -89.09 27.05
N LEU A 74 55.67 -89.79 25.91
CA LEU A 74 55.10 -89.30 24.66
C LEU A 74 53.59 -89.06 24.81
N PHE A 75 52.89 -89.99 25.46
CA PHE A 75 51.45 -89.87 25.73
C PHE A 75 51.15 -88.67 26.62
N ILE A 76 51.87 -88.47 27.72
CA ILE A 76 51.66 -87.31 28.63
C ILE A 76 51.93 -86.00 27.90
N ARG A 77 53.06 -85.88 27.18
CA ARG A 77 53.40 -84.66 26.43
C ARG A 77 52.39 -84.38 25.31
N GLY A 78 51.97 -85.42 24.58
CA GLY A 78 50.94 -85.32 23.55
C GLY A 78 49.57 -84.92 24.12
N ALA A 79 49.16 -85.50 25.24
CA ALA A 79 47.92 -85.16 25.93
C ALA A 79 47.92 -83.71 26.44
N VAL A 80 49.02 -83.25 27.04
CA VAL A 80 49.17 -81.85 27.49
C VAL A 80 49.10 -80.89 26.31
N LEU A 81 49.81 -81.16 25.22
CA LEU A 81 49.78 -80.30 24.04
C LEU A 81 48.43 -80.27 23.35
N THR A 82 47.72 -81.41 23.32
CA THR A 82 46.35 -81.49 22.81
C THR A 82 45.41 -80.67 23.69
N LEU A 83 45.50 -80.80 25.01
CA LEU A 83 44.69 -80.01 25.95
C LEU A 83 44.95 -78.51 25.80
N VAL A 84 46.21 -78.09 25.73
CA VAL A 84 46.60 -76.69 25.50
C VAL A 84 46.07 -76.19 24.15
N SER A 85 46.12 -77.01 23.10
CA SER A 85 45.59 -76.67 21.77
C SER A 85 44.07 -76.49 21.79
N VAL A 86 43.34 -77.35 22.49
CA VAL A 86 41.88 -77.24 22.66
C VAL A 86 41.51 -75.99 23.45
N LEU A 87 42.20 -75.71 24.56
CA LEU A 87 41.98 -74.51 25.37
C LEU A 87 42.32 -73.23 24.59
N ALA A 88 43.43 -73.23 23.84
CA ALA A 88 43.80 -72.11 22.98
C ALA A 88 42.76 -71.88 21.86
N MET A 89 42.23 -72.95 21.26
CA MET A 89 41.18 -72.87 20.24
C MET A 89 39.88 -72.30 20.82
N ALA A 90 39.45 -72.79 22.00
CA ALA A 90 38.27 -72.25 22.69
C ALA A 90 38.47 -70.77 23.06
N GLY A 91 39.65 -70.41 23.58
CA GLY A 91 40.02 -69.03 23.89
C GLY A 91 40.03 -68.12 22.67
N ALA A 92 40.64 -68.55 21.56
CA ALA A 92 40.65 -67.81 20.30
C ALA A 92 39.23 -67.63 19.73
N ALA A 93 38.38 -68.65 19.80
CA ALA A 93 36.98 -68.57 19.38
C ALA A 93 36.19 -67.57 20.23
N LEU A 94 36.32 -67.60 21.56
CA LEU A 94 35.67 -66.63 22.46
C LEU A 94 36.20 -65.21 22.24
N PHE A 95 37.49 -65.05 22.02
CA PHE A 95 38.12 -63.75 21.74
C PHE A 95 37.66 -63.16 20.42
N LEU A 96 37.70 -63.93 19.32
CA LEU A 96 37.19 -63.49 18.01
C LEU A 96 35.69 -63.20 18.07
N ARG A 97 34.91 -64.04 18.76
CA ARG A 97 33.48 -63.78 19.02
C ARG A 97 33.29 -62.45 19.73
N TYR A 98 34.04 -62.16 20.79
CA TYR A 98 33.95 -60.89 21.50
C TYR A 98 34.34 -59.70 20.63
N LEU A 99 35.45 -59.82 19.90
CA LEU A 99 36.03 -58.75 19.07
C LEU A 99 35.12 -58.36 17.89
N ILE A 100 34.46 -59.32 17.25
CA ILE A 100 33.60 -59.08 16.08
C ILE A 100 32.14 -58.80 16.50
N ARG A 101 31.58 -59.60 17.41
CA ARG A 101 30.15 -59.53 17.76
C ARG A 101 29.80 -58.22 18.45
N ARG A 102 30.63 -57.74 19.38
CA ARG A 102 30.30 -56.56 20.20
C ARG A 102 30.18 -55.29 19.34
N PRO A 103 31.14 -54.96 18.44
CA PRO A 103 30.97 -53.83 17.53
C PRO A 103 29.78 -53.98 16.58
N ILE A 104 29.59 -55.16 15.97
CA ILE A 104 28.47 -55.38 15.03
C ILE A 104 27.12 -55.15 15.71
N ILE A 105 26.90 -55.71 16.91
CA ILE A 105 25.65 -55.49 17.67
C ILE A 105 25.46 -54.01 18.00
N GLY A 106 26.54 -53.30 18.35
CA GLY A 106 26.50 -51.87 18.60
C GLY A 106 26.06 -51.08 17.36
N MET A 107 26.65 -51.38 16.20
CA MET A 107 26.28 -50.75 14.94
C MET A 107 24.84 -51.07 14.55
N THR A 108 24.41 -52.33 14.62
CA THR A 108 23.02 -52.73 14.34
C THR A 108 22.04 -52.00 15.25
N ARG A 109 22.39 -51.82 16.53
CA ARG A 109 21.56 -51.05 17.46
C ARG A 109 21.46 -49.59 17.04
N SER A 110 22.57 -48.93 16.74
CA SER A 110 22.58 -47.53 16.28
C SER A 110 21.76 -47.35 15.00
N PHE A 111 21.93 -48.22 14.00
CA PHE A 111 21.12 -48.21 12.78
C PHE A 111 19.63 -48.38 13.06
N ARG A 112 19.28 -49.33 13.94
CA ARG A 112 17.89 -49.58 14.31
C ARG A 112 17.28 -48.40 15.06
N GLU A 113 18.01 -47.79 15.99
CA GLU A 113 17.57 -46.58 16.69
C GLU A 113 17.35 -45.40 15.72
N SER A 114 18.26 -45.19 14.76
CA SER A 114 18.13 -44.12 13.77
C SER A 114 16.98 -44.31 12.78
N THR A 115 16.56 -45.55 12.53
CA THR A 115 15.46 -45.86 11.59
C THR A 115 14.11 -45.97 12.29
N GLU A 116 14.01 -46.70 13.41
CA GLU A 116 12.76 -46.92 14.13
C GLU A 116 12.33 -45.70 14.96
N ARG A 117 13.28 -44.99 15.59
CA ARG A 117 12.97 -43.85 16.46
C ARG A 117 13.21 -42.49 15.80
N ARG A 118 13.65 -42.49 14.53
CA ARG A 118 14.12 -41.28 13.82
C ARG A 118 15.20 -40.51 14.61
N ASP A 119 15.95 -41.21 15.47
CA ASP A 119 16.99 -40.62 16.31
C ASP A 119 18.32 -40.62 15.56
N LEU A 120 18.64 -39.47 14.98
CA LEU A 120 19.88 -39.28 14.25
C LEU A 120 21.00 -38.80 15.17
N SER A 121 20.77 -38.48 16.45
CA SER A 121 21.77 -37.85 17.33
C SER A 121 23.00 -38.71 17.65
N ARG A 122 22.89 -40.03 17.49
CA ARG A 122 23.90 -40.98 17.98
C ARG A 122 24.92 -41.35 16.91
N ASP A 123 26.19 -41.24 17.27
CA ASP A 123 27.32 -41.75 16.49
C ASP A 123 27.72 -43.17 16.93
N ILE A 124 28.23 -43.95 15.99
CA ILE A 124 28.85 -45.24 16.27
C ILE A 124 30.24 -45.00 16.87
N VAL A 125 30.47 -45.56 18.06
CA VAL A 125 31.77 -45.50 18.74
C VAL A 125 32.75 -46.47 18.08
N PRO A 126 33.92 -46.01 17.57
CA PRO A 126 34.90 -46.87 16.92
C PRO A 126 35.73 -47.66 17.96
N TYR A 127 35.39 -48.93 18.17
CA TYR A 127 36.06 -49.81 19.16
C TYR A 127 37.37 -50.46 18.67
N THR A 128 37.53 -50.68 17.36
CA THR A 128 38.65 -51.39 16.72
C THR A 128 39.40 -50.47 15.76
N VAL A 129 40.54 -50.90 15.19
CA VAL A 129 41.31 -50.19 14.14
C VAL A 129 41.11 -50.75 12.72
N ASP A 130 40.27 -51.78 12.60
CA ASP A 130 40.06 -52.55 11.37
C ASP A 130 38.91 -52.01 10.49
N GLU A 131 38.48 -52.80 9.50
CA GLU A 131 37.39 -52.47 8.58
C GLU A 131 36.07 -52.12 9.29
N ILE A 132 35.84 -52.62 10.51
CA ILE A 132 34.67 -52.25 11.32
C ILE A 132 34.74 -50.77 11.71
N ARG A 133 35.93 -50.24 12.03
CA ARG A 133 36.11 -48.79 12.23
C ARG A 133 35.76 -48.03 10.98
N THR A 134 36.27 -48.45 9.82
CA THR A 134 36.00 -47.77 8.54
C THR A 134 34.50 -47.70 8.27
N MET A 135 33.76 -48.79 8.52
CA MET A 135 32.30 -48.78 8.41
C MET A 135 31.65 -47.82 9.43
N GLY A 136 32.08 -47.84 10.69
CA GLY A 136 31.57 -46.92 11.72
C GLY A 136 31.84 -45.45 11.41
N THR A 137 33.04 -45.11 10.93
CA THR A 137 33.39 -43.75 10.51
C THR A 137 32.61 -43.31 9.28
N GLY A 138 32.39 -44.21 8.31
CA GLY A 138 31.56 -43.94 7.13
C GLY A 138 30.11 -43.65 7.52
N TYR A 139 29.55 -44.43 8.45
CA TYR A 139 28.22 -44.18 9.01
C TYR A 139 28.13 -42.81 9.70
N ASN A 140 29.09 -42.47 10.58
CA ASN A 140 29.07 -41.18 11.28
C ASN A 140 29.17 -40.00 10.30
N GLY A 141 29.99 -40.14 9.24
CA GLY A 141 30.06 -39.15 8.17
C GLY A 141 28.74 -38.97 7.43
N PHE A 142 28.08 -40.07 7.08
CA PHE A 142 26.74 -40.06 6.48
C PHE A 142 25.69 -39.42 7.41
N MET A 143 25.69 -39.78 8.71
CA MET A 143 24.79 -39.19 9.70
C MET A 143 25.03 -37.69 9.90
N THR A 144 26.29 -37.25 9.88
CA THR A 144 26.63 -35.81 9.94
C THR A 144 26.02 -35.06 8.75
N MET A 145 26.15 -35.61 7.54
CA MET A 145 25.55 -35.03 6.34
C MET A 145 24.01 -35.00 6.41
N LEU A 146 23.38 -36.09 6.90
CA LEU A 146 21.92 -36.13 7.09
C LEU A 146 21.44 -35.12 8.13
N ARG A 147 22.11 -34.99 9.28
CA ARG A 147 21.78 -33.99 10.31
C ARG A 147 21.87 -32.57 9.75
N ALA A 148 22.92 -32.28 8.99
CA ALA A 148 23.11 -30.97 8.36
C ALA A 148 22.00 -30.67 7.32
N MET A 149 21.64 -31.67 6.50
CA MET A 149 20.57 -31.54 5.51
C MET A 149 19.21 -31.30 6.17
N ILE A 150 18.86 -32.07 7.20
CA ILE A 150 17.60 -31.90 7.97
C ILE A 150 17.61 -30.55 8.70
N GLY A 151 18.72 -30.15 9.30
CA GLY A 151 18.86 -28.83 9.92
C GLY A 151 18.63 -27.69 8.93
N SER A 152 19.22 -27.77 7.73
CA SER A 152 18.99 -26.78 6.68
C SER A 152 17.54 -26.76 6.18
N LEU A 153 16.90 -27.93 6.05
CA LEU A 153 15.48 -28.02 5.70
C LEU A 153 14.58 -27.38 6.77
N ARG A 154 14.89 -27.55 8.07
CA ARG A 154 14.17 -26.84 9.15
C ARG A 154 14.30 -25.34 9.02
N GLU A 155 15.52 -24.84 8.84
CA GLU A 155 15.77 -23.40 8.68
C GLU A 155 15.01 -22.82 7.49
N GLN A 156 15.07 -23.49 6.34
CA GLN A 156 14.34 -23.09 5.13
C GLN A 156 12.82 -23.14 5.35
N GLY A 157 12.31 -24.18 6.02
CA GLY A 157 10.89 -24.29 6.35
C GLY A 157 10.41 -23.13 7.22
N VAL A 158 11.17 -22.74 8.26
CA VAL A 158 10.83 -21.60 9.11
C VAL A 158 10.86 -20.30 8.31
N ARG A 159 11.89 -20.09 7.48
CA ARG A 159 12.02 -18.91 6.64
C ARG A 159 10.86 -18.77 5.64
N THR A 160 10.50 -19.85 4.95
CA THR A 160 9.36 -19.88 4.02
C THR A 160 8.05 -19.55 4.73
N ALA A 161 7.82 -20.10 5.92
CA ALA A 161 6.62 -19.82 6.70
C ALA A 161 6.54 -18.34 7.12
N MET A 162 7.66 -17.75 7.55
CA MET A 162 7.73 -16.32 7.86
C MET A 162 7.44 -15.42 6.65
N GLU A 163 8.08 -15.71 5.50
CA GLU A 163 7.84 -14.92 4.28
C GLU A 163 6.39 -15.06 3.80
N THR A 164 5.80 -16.26 3.91
CA THR A 164 4.38 -16.50 3.64
C THR A 164 3.49 -15.59 4.51
N MET A 165 3.76 -15.50 5.81
CA MET A 165 3.00 -14.62 6.72
C MET A 165 3.17 -13.12 6.39
N LYS A 166 4.36 -12.68 5.95
CA LYS A 166 4.56 -11.30 5.48
C LYS A 166 3.74 -11.00 4.22
N VAL A 167 3.65 -11.96 3.29
CA VAL A 167 2.82 -11.80 2.09
C VAL A 167 1.34 -11.72 2.47
N VAL A 168 0.86 -12.57 3.38
CA VAL A 168 -0.52 -12.51 3.90
C VAL A 168 -0.82 -11.14 4.53
N TRP A 169 0.11 -10.60 5.32
CA TRP A 169 -0.05 -9.27 5.92
C TRP A 169 -0.15 -8.16 4.86
N ASN A 170 0.77 -8.16 3.89
CA ASN A 170 0.78 -7.16 2.81
C ASN A 170 -0.47 -7.27 1.93
N MET A 171 -0.97 -8.48 1.69
CA MET A 171 -2.22 -8.73 0.97
C MET A 171 -3.41 -8.08 1.69
N GLY A 172 -3.52 -8.26 3.02
CA GLY A 172 -4.56 -7.60 3.82
C GLY A 172 -4.53 -6.07 3.70
N ARG A 173 -3.33 -5.47 3.68
CA ARG A 173 -3.15 -4.03 3.46
C ARG A 173 -3.54 -3.59 2.05
N THR A 174 -3.20 -4.39 1.03
CA THR A 174 -3.60 -4.12 -0.35
C THR A 174 -5.11 -4.11 -0.48
N ILE A 175 -5.81 -5.09 0.12
CA ILE A 175 -7.29 -5.13 0.13
C ILE A 175 -7.88 -3.87 0.77
N GLN A 176 -7.35 -3.42 1.92
CA GLN A 176 -7.79 -2.17 2.55
C GLN A 176 -7.53 -0.94 1.67
N ASN A 177 -6.36 -0.85 1.05
CA ASN A 177 -6.05 0.25 0.14
C ASN A 177 -6.98 0.28 -1.08
N THR A 178 -7.34 -0.90 -1.62
CA THR A 178 -8.31 -1.03 -2.71
C THR A 178 -9.71 -0.56 -2.30
N GLN A 179 -10.14 -0.82 -1.06
CA GLN A 179 -11.40 -0.28 -0.53
C GLN A 179 -11.40 1.26 -0.47
N HIS A 180 -10.33 1.87 0.04
CA HIS A 180 -10.19 3.33 0.02
C HIS A 180 -10.14 3.89 -1.40
N GLN A 181 -9.51 3.18 -2.33
CA GLN A 181 -9.51 3.56 -3.74
C GLN A 181 -10.92 3.59 -4.34
N GLU A 182 -11.79 2.63 -4.00
CA GLU A 182 -13.20 2.64 -4.41
C GLU A 182 -13.97 3.84 -3.83
N GLU A 183 -13.68 4.25 -2.59
CA GLU A 183 -14.27 5.45 -1.99
C GLU A 183 -13.87 6.72 -2.77
N TYR A 184 -12.60 6.85 -3.15
CA TYR A 184 -12.12 7.96 -3.97
C TYR A 184 -12.73 7.96 -5.37
N VAL A 185 -12.80 6.80 -6.03
CA VAL A 185 -13.47 6.63 -7.33
C VAL A 185 -14.90 7.16 -7.26
N ARG A 186 -15.65 6.79 -6.21
CA ARG A 186 -17.03 7.26 -6.01
C ARG A 186 -17.09 8.78 -5.86
N GLY A 187 -16.17 9.36 -5.08
CA GLY A 187 -16.07 10.81 -4.91
C GLY A 187 -15.82 11.55 -6.23
N VAL A 188 -14.91 11.04 -7.06
CA VAL A 188 -14.62 11.65 -8.37
C VAL A 188 -15.80 11.53 -9.33
N LEU A 189 -16.52 10.40 -9.33
CA LEU A 189 -17.72 10.24 -10.17
C LEU A 189 -18.81 11.27 -9.80
N ILE A 190 -19.06 11.49 -8.51
CA ILE A 190 -20.03 12.50 -8.06
C ILE A 190 -19.61 13.90 -8.52
N ALA A 191 -18.34 14.27 -8.30
CA ALA A 191 -17.82 15.57 -8.73
C ALA A 191 -17.86 15.76 -10.25
N SER A 192 -17.67 14.68 -11.01
CA SER A 192 -17.77 14.70 -12.47
C SER A 192 -19.20 14.90 -12.95
N ASP A 193 -20.18 14.25 -12.32
CA ASP A 193 -21.61 14.46 -12.61
C ASP A 193 -22.05 15.90 -12.29
N GLU A 194 -21.56 16.46 -11.18
CA GLU A 194 -21.78 17.88 -10.85
C GLU A 194 -21.14 18.81 -11.91
N SER A 195 -19.96 18.46 -12.40
CA SER A 195 -19.28 19.20 -13.48
C SER A 195 -20.06 19.17 -14.78
N VAL A 196 -20.68 18.03 -15.15
CA VAL A 196 -21.56 17.97 -16.34
C VAL A 196 -22.71 18.97 -16.22
N ARG A 197 -23.40 19.00 -15.09
CA ARG A 197 -24.51 19.93 -14.86
C ARG A 197 -24.06 21.38 -14.93
N ALA A 198 -22.91 21.71 -14.31
CA ALA A 198 -22.35 23.06 -14.38
C ALA A 198 -22.00 23.46 -15.83
N ILE A 199 -21.44 22.54 -16.63
CA ILE A 199 -21.14 22.76 -18.04
C ILE A 199 -22.43 23.03 -18.84
N GLU A 200 -23.50 22.27 -18.61
CA GLU A 200 -24.82 22.48 -19.24
C GLU A 200 -25.40 23.85 -18.89
N ASP A 201 -25.37 24.24 -17.61
CA ASP A 201 -25.87 25.54 -17.13
C ASP A 201 -25.09 26.72 -17.74
N ILE A 202 -23.76 26.61 -17.80
CA ILE A 202 -22.90 27.63 -18.43
C ILE A 202 -23.18 27.70 -19.92
N SER A 203 -23.33 26.56 -20.61
CA SER A 203 -23.65 26.51 -22.03
C SER A 203 -24.98 27.24 -22.35
N SER A 204 -26.03 26.95 -21.58
CA SER A 204 -27.31 27.64 -21.69
C SER A 204 -27.17 29.14 -21.42
N SER A 205 -26.36 29.52 -20.44
CA SER A 205 -26.12 30.94 -20.10
C SER A 205 -25.40 31.68 -21.22
N VAL A 206 -24.36 31.08 -21.81
CA VAL A 206 -23.62 31.64 -22.94
C VAL A 206 -24.53 31.82 -24.15
N GLN A 207 -25.39 30.85 -24.44
CA GLN A 207 -26.36 30.97 -25.53
C GLN A 207 -27.36 32.11 -25.30
N GLY A 208 -27.88 32.24 -24.07
CA GLY A 208 -28.77 33.34 -23.69
C GLY A 208 -28.10 34.72 -23.81
N ILE A 209 -26.86 34.85 -23.33
CA ILE A 209 -26.08 36.09 -23.43
C ILE A 209 -25.79 36.41 -24.91
N SER A 210 -25.39 35.42 -25.71
CA SER A 210 -25.13 35.61 -27.14
C SER A 210 -26.35 36.15 -27.87
N GLN A 211 -27.53 35.55 -27.64
CA GLN A 211 -28.78 36.03 -28.24
C GLN A 211 -29.15 37.45 -27.78
N SER A 212 -28.91 37.79 -26.51
CA SER A 212 -29.14 39.15 -26.01
C SER A 212 -28.18 40.16 -26.63
N THR A 213 -26.89 39.82 -26.73
CA THR A 213 -25.86 40.67 -27.34
C THR A 213 -26.14 40.91 -28.82
N SER A 214 -26.56 39.89 -29.57
CA SER A 214 -26.94 40.05 -30.99
C SER A 214 -28.12 41.00 -31.17
N ARG A 215 -29.16 40.91 -30.32
CA ARG A 215 -30.32 41.84 -30.36
C ARG A 215 -29.92 43.28 -30.02
N ASN A 216 -29.04 43.44 -29.03
CA ASN A 216 -28.55 44.77 -28.65
C ASN A 216 -27.65 45.37 -29.74
N LEU A 217 -26.82 44.56 -30.41
CA LEU A 217 -26.02 44.98 -31.55
C LEU A 217 -26.88 45.46 -32.71
N GLU A 218 -27.95 44.72 -33.04
CA GLU A 218 -28.91 45.11 -34.08
C GLU A 218 -29.61 46.43 -33.71
N SER A 219 -30.05 46.57 -32.46
CA SER A 219 -30.68 47.80 -31.97
C SER A 219 -29.72 48.99 -32.03
N ALA A 220 -28.46 48.81 -31.62
CA ALA A 220 -27.45 49.86 -31.69
C ALA A 220 -27.14 50.30 -33.12
N ARG A 221 -27.09 49.36 -34.07
CA ARG A 221 -26.93 49.66 -35.51
C ARG A 221 -28.14 50.43 -36.05
N SER A 222 -29.36 50.00 -35.72
CA SER A 222 -30.58 50.72 -36.11
C SER A 222 -30.60 52.15 -35.57
N SER A 223 -30.23 52.36 -34.30
CA SER A 223 -30.14 53.70 -33.72
C SER A 223 -29.05 54.56 -34.38
N LEU A 224 -27.95 53.96 -34.85
CA LEU A 224 -26.92 54.67 -35.60
C LEU A 224 -27.46 55.18 -36.95
N ASP A 225 -28.24 54.35 -37.64
CA ASP A 225 -28.88 54.71 -38.91
C ASP A 225 -29.90 55.84 -38.71
N GLU A 226 -30.74 55.75 -37.67
CA GLU A 226 -31.69 56.82 -37.30
C GLU A 226 -30.97 58.15 -36.98
N LEU A 227 -29.86 58.11 -36.22
CA LEU A 227 -29.07 59.30 -35.91
C LEU A 227 -28.41 59.90 -37.17
N SER A 228 -27.99 59.05 -38.11
CA SER A 228 -27.50 59.50 -39.40
C SER A 228 -28.59 60.25 -40.18
N GLU A 229 -29.82 59.73 -40.22
CA GLU A 229 -30.95 60.43 -40.86
C GLU A 229 -31.25 61.79 -40.18
N VAL A 230 -31.24 61.84 -38.85
CA VAL A 230 -31.43 63.08 -38.08
C VAL A 230 -30.33 64.08 -38.38
N SER A 231 -29.06 63.65 -38.44
CA SER A 231 -27.92 64.50 -38.81
C SER A 231 -28.08 65.11 -40.21
N HIS A 232 -28.49 64.30 -41.20
CA HIS A 232 -28.81 64.79 -42.55
C HIS A 232 -30.02 65.76 -42.53
N GLY A 233 -31.00 65.53 -41.66
CA GLY A 233 -32.11 66.45 -41.42
C GLY A 233 -31.64 67.83 -40.92
N ILE A 234 -30.80 67.86 -39.88
CA ILE A 234 -30.24 69.09 -39.30
C ILE A 234 -29.39 69.84 -40.34
N ALA A 235 -28.58 69.13 -41.12
CA ALA A 235 -27.78 69.72 -42.20
C ALA A 235 -28.66 70.40 -43.27
N ARG A 236 -29.76 69.75 -43.69
CA ARG A 236 -30.74 70.33 -44.62
C ARG A 236 -31.41 71.58 -44.05
N VAL A 237 -31.89 71.54 -42.81
CA VAL A 237 -32.52 72.69 -42.15
C VAL A 237 -31.51 73.85 -42.01
N SER A 238 -30.27 73.56 -41.64
CA SER A 238 -29.20 74.56 -41.56
C SER A 238 -28.91 75.24 -42.90
N SER A 239 -28.94 74.47 -44.00
CA SER A 239 -28.82 75.02 -45.36
C SER A 239 -30.01 75.93 -45.71
N MET A 240 -31.24 75.49 -45.43
CA MET A 240 -32.45 76.29 -45.64
C MET A 240 -32.44 77.60 -44.85
N LEU A 241 -31.96 77.58 -43.59
CA LEU A 241 -31.84 78.77 -42.76
C LEU A 241 -30.79 79.75 -43.31
N ASN A 242 -29.70 79.27 -43.89
CA ASN A 242 -28.71 80.13 -44.55
C ASN A 242 -29.29 80.80 -45.79
N GLU A 243 -30.07 80.08 -46.60
CA GLU A 243 -30.77 80.65 -47.76
C GLU A 243 -31.86 81.64 -47.35
N PHE A 244 -32.62 81.31 -46.30
CA PHE A 244 -33.61 82.21 -45.71
C PHE A 244 -32.97 83.49 -45.19
N GLY A 245 -31.85 83.39 -44.46
CA GLY A 245 -31.08 84.55 -44.00
C GLY A 245 -30.67 85.47 -45.15
N ARG A 246 -30.16 84.93 -46.27
CA ARG A 246 -29.84 85.74 -47.47
C ARG A 246 -31.06 86.43 -48.05
N THR A 247 -32.22 85.77 -48.04
CA THR A 247 -33.47 86.36 -48.52
C THR A 247 -33.91 87.53 -47.61
N VAL A 248 -33.79 87.36 -46.30
CA VAL A 248 -34.08 88.41 -45.31
C VAL A 248 -33.11 89.60 -45.47
N ASP A 249 -31.82 89.36 -45.70
CA ASP A 249 -30.83 90.41 -45.96
C ASP A 249 -31.17 91.23 -47.22
N ARG A 250 -31.51 90.55 -48.32
CA ARG A 250 -31.95 91.20 -49.57
C ARG A 250 -33.24 92.00 -49.38
N LEU A 251 -34.17 91.49 -48.57
CA LEU A 251 -35.41 92.21 -48.24
C LEU A 251 -35.11 93.49 -47.45
N GLY A 252 -34.15 93.44 -46.51
CA GLY A 252 -33.67 94.61 -45.79
C GLY A 252 -33.01 95.65 -46.71
N GLU A 253 -32.18 95.22 -47.66
CA GLU A 253 -31.56 96.11 -48.66
C GLU A 253 -32.58 96.77 -49.58
N ASN A 254 -33.55 96.00 -50.09
CA ASN A 254 -34.66 96.53 -50.88
C ASN A 254 -35.50 97.54 -50.07
N SER A 255 -35.78 97.25 -48.80
CA SER A 255 -36.53 98.15 -47.91
C SER A 255 -35.81 99.48 -47.69
N ARG A 256 -34.47 99.46 -47.50
CA ARG A 256 -33.66 100.70 -47.42
C ARG A 256 -33.68 101.48 -48.74
N THR A 257 -33.61 100.78 -49.87
CA THR A 257 -33.67 101.41 -51.20
C THR A 257 -35.02 102.10 -51.43
N ILE A 258 -36.13 101.44 -51.08
CA ILE A 258 -37.47 102.01 -51.16
C ILE A 258 -37.61 103.20 -50.21
N ASN A 259 -37.07 103.12 -48.99
CA ASN A 259 -37.05 104.25 -48.05
C ASN A 259 -36.35 105.48 -48.66
N ASN A 260 -35.20 105.28 -49.31
CA ASN A 260 -34.45 106.35 -49.96
C ASN A 260 -35.25 106.97 -51.12
N ILE A 261 -35.93 106.15 -51.93
CA ILE A 261 -36.81 106.64 -53.00
C ILE A 261 -37.98 107.44 -52.41
N ALA A 262 -38.59 106.95 -51.33
CA ALA A 262 -39.64 107.67 -50.63
C ALA A 262 -39.13 109.03 -50.12
N LEU A 263 -37.95 109.11 -49.50
CA LEU A 263 -37.35 110.40 -49.09
C LEU A 263 -37.16 111.35 -50.28
N ILE A 264 -36.66 110.87 -51.42
CA ILE A 264 -36.51 111.69 -52.64
C ILE A 264 -37.87 112.18 -53.15
N ILE A 265 -38.90 111.32 -53.18
CA ILE A 265 -40.26 111.72 -53.60
C ILE A 265 -40.82 112.76 -52.65
N ASN A 266 -40.60 112.61 -51.34
CA ASN A 266 -41.02 113.58 -50.33
C ASN A 266 -40.35 114.94 -50.58
N ASP A 267 -39.05 114.96 -50.84
CA ASP A 267 -38.30 116.18 -51.16
C ASP A 267 -38.78 116.83 -52.47
N VAL A 268 -39.02 116.04 -53.52
CA VAL A 268 -39.57 116.52 -54.80
C VAL A 268 -40.98 117.08 -54.59
N SER A 269 -41.80 116.42 -53.77
CA SER A 269 -43.15 116.89 -53.42
C SER A 269 -43.10 118.22 -52.67
N GLU A 270 -42.16 118.38 -51.73
CA GLU A 270 -41.96 119.63 -51.00
C GLU A 270 -41.49 120.76 -51.94
N GLN A 271 -40.56 120.49 -52.85
CA GLN A 271 -40.14 121.43 -53.88
C GLN A 271 -41.30 121.80 -54.82
N THR A 272 -42.11 120.82 -55.21
CA THR A 272 -43.28 121.04 -56.08
C THR A 272 -44.34 121.87 -55.37
N ASN A 273 -44.55 121.64 -54.07
CA ASN A 273 -45.44 122.43 -53.22
C ASN A 273 -44.97 123.90 -53.11
N LEU A 274 -43.66 124.12 -52.96
CA LEU A 274 -43.06 125.45 -52.95
C LEU A 274 -43.14 126.16 -54.31
N LEU A 275 -42.89 125.44 -55.40
CA LEU A 275 -43.05 125.97 -56.77
C LEU A 275 -44.50 126.33 -57.07
N ALA A 276 -45.44 125.47 -56.69
CA ALA A 276 -46.87 125.69 -56.83
C ALA A 276 -47.35 126.88 -55.98
N LEU A 277 -46.82 127.03 -54.76
CA LEU A 277 -47.08 128.19 -53.92
C LEU A 277 -46.57 129.49 -54.56
N ASN A 278 -45.34 129.48 -55.09
CA ASN A 278 -44.77 130.63 -55.81
C ASN A 278 -45.58 130.96 -57.07
N ALA A 279 -46.03 129.96 -57.82
CA ALA A 279 -46.89 130.14 -58.99
C ALA A 279 -48.28 130.67 -58.61
N ALA A 280 -48.87 130.22 -57.50
CA ALA A 280 -50.14 130.72 -56.98
C ALA A 280 -50.04 132.19 -56.54
N ILE A 281 -48.93 132.57 -55.89
CA ILE A 281 -48.62 133.96 -55.51
C ILE A 281 -48.51 134.84 -56.76
N GLU A 282 -47.77 134.42 -57.79
CA GLU A 282 -47.56 135.23 -59.00
C GLU A 282 -48.83 135.30 -59.88
N ALA A 283 -49.64 134.23 -59.89
CA ALA A 283 -50.96 134.22 -60.53
C ALA A 283 -51.96 135.17 -59.84
N ALA A 284 -51.92 135.27 -58.50
CA ALA A 284 -52.69 136.28 -57.76
C ALA A 284 -52.22 137.71 -58.07
N ARG A 285 -50.94 137.89 -58.38
CA ARG A 285 -50.31 139.18 -58.74
C ARG A 285 -50.71 139.69 -60.13
N ALA A 286 -51.03 138.78 -61.05
CA ALA A 286 -51.48 139.09 -62.42
C ALA A 286 -52.97 139.49 -62.54
N GLY A 287 -53.73 139.51 -61.43
CA GLY A 287 -55.13 139.93 -61.40
C GLY A 287 -56.05 139.06 -62.28
N ASP A 288 -57.03 139.67 -62.96
CA ASP A 288 -58.06 138.95 -63.74
C ASP A 288 -57.49 138.07 -64.87
N ASN A 289 -56.30 138.39 -65.41
CA ASN A 289 -55.62 137.58 -66.44
C ASN A 289 -54.94 136.32 -65.86
N GLY A 290 -54.75 136.22 -64.55
CA GLY A 290 -54.07 135.11 -63.86
C GLY A 290 -54.99 134.05 -63.26
N ARG A 291 -56.33 134.23 -63.31
CA ARG A 291 -57.32 133.39 -62.61
C ARG A 291 -57.26 131.90 -62.99
N GLY A 292 -57.03 131.59 -64.27
CA GLY A 292 -56.87 130.21 -64.74
C GLY A 292 -55.58 129.55 -64.22
N PHE A 293 -54.48 130.32 -64.12
CA PHE A 293 -53.21 129.86 -63.59
C PHE A 293 -53.25 129.64 -62.07
N ALA A 294 -53.96 130.48 -61.32
CA ALA A 294 -54.11 130.34 -59.88
C ALA A 294 -54.81 129.02 -59.50
N VAL A 295 -55.86 128.63 -60.25
CA VAL A 295 -56.57 127.36 -60.03
C VAL A 295 -55.67 126.16 -60.29
N VAL A 296 -54.87 126.20 -61.37
CA VAL A 296 -53.90 125.13 -61.66
C VAL A 296 -52.82 125.05 -60.59
N ALA A 297 -52.28 126.20 -60.14
CA ALA A 297 -51.26 126.24 -59.10
C ALA A 297 -51.76 125.69 -57.74
N ASP A 298 -52.98 126.04 -57.32
CA ASP A 298 -53.58 125.48 -56.11
C ASP A 298 -53.89 123.98 -56.23
N GLU A 299 -54.25 123.49 -57.43
CA GLU A 299 -54.46 122.06 -57.67
C GLU A 299 -53.14 121.28 -57.64
N VAL A 300 -52.05 121.85 -58.20
CA VAL A 300 -50.69 121.28 -58.08
C VAL A 300 -50.21 121.28 -56.63
N ARG A 301 -50.53 122.33 -55.85
CA ARG A 301 -50.21 122.43 -54.42
C ARG A 301 -50.89 121.33 -53.61
N LYS A 302 -52.20 121.13 -53.80
CA LYS A 302 -52.97 120.05 -53.17
C LYS A 302 -52.46 118.66 -53.57
N LEU A 303 -52.05 118.49 -54.84
CA LEU A 303 -51.47 117.24 -55.31
C LEU A 303 -50.12 116.96 -54.62
N ALA A 304 -49.27 117.98 -54.46
CA ALA A 304 -48.00 117.87 -53.74
C ALA A 304 -48.19 117.61 -52.23
N GLU A 305 -49.21 118.17 -51.59
CA GLU A 305 -49.55 117.84 -50.19
C GLU A 305 -50.00 116.37 -50.06
N LYS A 306 -50.84 115.87 -50.97
CA LYS A 306 -51.25 114.45 -51.01
C LYS A 306 -50.09 113.49 -51.28
N VAL A 307 -49.18 113.85 -52.18
CA VAL A 307 -47.98 113.04 -52.47
C VAL A 307 -47.08 112.99 -51.24
N ARG A 308 -46.94 114.09 -50.49
CA ARG A 308 -46.18 114.13 -49.23
C ARG A 308 -46.79 113.21 -48.16
N GLU A 309 -48.10 113.30 -47.94
CA GLU A 309 -48.81 112.44 -46.98
C GLU A 309 -48.66 110.95 -47.34
N ALA A 310 -48.89 110.58 -48.60
CA ALA A 310 -48.72 109.20 -49.07
C ALA A 310 -47.28 108.71 -48.91
N THR A 311 -46.29 109.58 -49.14
CA THR A 311 -44.87 109.24 -49.00
C THR A 311 -44.44 109.10 -47.54
N SER A 312 -45.03 109.89 -46.63
CA SER A 312 -44.86 109.73 -45.19
C SER A 312 -45.44 108.40 -44.68
N GLU A 313 -46.61 108.01 -45.19
CA GLU A 313 -47.22 106.71 -44.87
C GLU A 313 -46.38 105.53 -45.40
N ILE A 314 -45.85 105.65 -46.63
CA ILE A 314 -44.89 104.67 -47.18
C ILE A 314 -43.65 104.57 -46.28
N SER A 315 -43.10 105.70 -45.82
CA SER A 315 -41.92 105.72 -44.96
C SER A 315 -42.18 105.04 -43.60
N ALA A 316 -43.34 105.29 -42.99
CA ALA A 316 -43.75 104.61 -41.75
C ALA A 316 -43.93 103.09 -41.95
N ASN A 317 -44.54 102.67 -43.06
CA ASN A 317 -44.68 101.25 -43.40
C ASN A 317 -43.32 100.57 -43.65
N ILE A 318 -42.37 101.27 -44.28
CA ILE A 318 -41.01 100.75 -44.48
C ILE A 318 -40.23 100.68 -43.16
N GLN A 319 -40.42 101.60 -42.22
CA GLN A 319 -39.84 101.50 -40.87
C GLN A 319 -40.37 100.26 -40.12
N ASN A 320 -41.68 100.01 -40.17
CA ASN A 320 -42.28 98.79 -39.61
C ASN A 320 -41.74 97.52 -40.28
N MET A 321 -41.60 97.54 -41.61
CA MET A 321 -41.03 96.43 -42.38
C MET A 321 -39.57 96.16 -42.00
N ASN A 322 -38.75 97.21 -41.83
CA ASN A 322 -37.36 97.07 -41.37
C ASN A 322 -37.29 96.47 -39.96
N ALA A 323 -38.17 96.87 -39.04
CA ALA A 323 -38.24 96.29 -37.70
C ALA A 323 -38.59 94.79 -37.75
N LEU A 324 -39.53 94.40 -38.63
CA LEU A 324 -39.88 92.99 -38.86
C LEU A 324 -38.73 92.19 -39.49
N VAL A 325 -38.01 92.76 -40.46
CA VAL A 325 -36.81 92.16 -41.07
C VAL A 325 -35.73 91.92 -40.02
N GLN A 326 -35.44 92.93 -39.19
CA GLN A 326 -34.44 92.83 -38.12
C GLN A 326 -34.80 91.73 -37.11
N ARG A 327 -36.05 91.70 -36.66
CA ARG A 327 -36.55 90.65 -35.76
C ARG A 327 -36.47 89.26 -36.40
N THR A 328 -36.84 89.14 -37.67
CA THR A 328 -36.77 87.86 -38.41
C THR A 328 -35.32 87.38 -38.53
N ALA A 329 -34.36 88.29 -38.74
CA ALA A 329 -32.94 87.97 -38.79
C ALA A 329 -32.40 87.48 -37.43
N GLU A 330 -32.81 88.13 -36.33
CA GLU A 330 -32.46 87.72 -34.97
C GLU A 330 -33.02 86.33 -34.63
N GLU A 331 -34.31 86.08 -34.92
CA GLU A 331 -34.95 84.79 -34.71
C GLU A 331 -34.29 83.69 -35.56
N THR A 332 -33.96 83.97 -36.83
CA THR A 332 -33.23 83.05 -37.73
C THR A 332 -31.84 82.71 -37.21
N SER A 333 -31.11 83.71 -36.68
CA SER A 333 -29.80 83.51 -36.06
C SER A 333 -29.89 82.64 -34.80
N GLY A 334 -30.92 82.84 -33.97
CA GLY A 334 -31.22 82.00 -32.81
C GLY A 334 -31.47 80.54 -33.18
N ILE A 335 -32.31 80.29 -34.19
CA ILE A 335 -32.58 78.93 -34.70
C ILE A 335 -31.30 78.28 -35.24
N ARG A 336 -30.46 79.03 -35.98
CA ARG A 336 -29.19 78.50 -36.51
C ARG A 336 -28.24 78.05 -35.39
N THR A 337 -28.13 78.82 -34.32
CA THR A 337 -27.32 78.44 -33.14
C THR A 337 -27.86 77.18 -32.48
N GLN A 338 -29.18 77.06 -32.32
CA GLN A 338 -29.81 75.86 -31.78
C GLN A 338 -29.60 74.62 -32.67
N MET A 339 -29.69 74.78 -34.00
CA MET A 339 -29.40 73.70 -34.95
C MET A 339 -27.93 73.26 -34.88
N GLY A 340 -27.00 74.21 -34.71
CA GLY A 340 -25.58 73.90 -34.47
C GLY A 340 -25.37 73.08 -33.20
N ALA A 341 -26.02 73.47 -32.10
CA ALA A 341 -25.97 72.72 -30.85
C ALA A 341 -26.58 71.31 -30.98
N ALA A 342 -27.72 71.18 -31.67
CA ALA A 342 -28.35 69.89 -31.95
C ALA A 342 -27.44 68.96 -32.77
N SER A 343 -26.75 69.50 -33.78
CA SER A 343 -25.77 68.74 -34.58
C SER A 343 -24.64 68.15 -33.73
N VAL A 344 -24.08 68.96 -32.82
CA VAL A 344 -23.00 68.50 -31.91
C VAL A 344 -23.49 67.37 -30.99
N VAL A 345 -24.71 67.47 -30.47
CA VAL A 345 -25.29 66.42 -29.62
C VAL A 345 -25.50 65.13 -30.43
N VAL A 346 -26.08 65.22 -31.63
CA VAL A 346 -26.30 64.05 -32.51
C VAL A 346 -24.99 63.37 -32.87
N GLU A 347 -23.95 64.12 -33.25
CA GLU A 347 -22.63 63.55 -33.57
C GLU A 347 -22.01 62.84 -32.35
N LYS A 348 -22.12 63.45 -31.17
CA LYS A 348 -21.66 62.83 -29.92
C LYS A 348 -22.39 61.52 -29.65
N THR A 349 -23.72 61.51 -29.73
CA THR A 349 -24.54 60.31 -29.51
C THR A 349 -24.23 59.23 -30.55
N ALA A 350 -24.02 59.60 -31.83
CA ALA A 350 -23.58 58.66 -32.86
C ALA A 350 -22.19 58.08 -32.58
N GLY A 351 -21.29 58.86 -31.96
CA GLY A 351 -20.02 58.36 -31.43
C GLY A 351 -20.20 57.30 -30.34
N GLU A 352 -21.08 57.56 -29.37
CA GLU A 352 -21.39 56.62 -28.28
C GLU A 352 -22.00 55.29 -28.81
N PHE A 353 -22.91 55.35 -29.78
CA PHE A 353 -23.46 54.15 -30.42
C PHE A 353 -22.42 53.37 -31.24
N ARG A 354 -21.47 54.05 -31.91
CA ARG A 354 -20.35 53.37 -32.58
C ARG A 354 -19.50 52.56 -31.60
N HIS A 355 -19.19 53.14 -30.44
CA HIS A 355 -18.49 52.43 -29.38
C HIS A 355 -19.29 51.23 -28.87
N MET A 356 -20.59 51.40 -28.66
CA MET A 356 -21.48 50.31 -28.23
C MET A 356 -21.51 49.14 -29.23
N VAL A 357 -21.55 49.43 -30.54
CA VAL A 357 -21.46 48.41 -31.60
C VAL A 357 -20.15 47.62 -31.49
N GLN A 358 -19.02 48.32 -31.33
CA GLN A 358 -17.70 47.69 -31.17
C GLN A 358 -17.64 46.79 -29.92
N ASP A 359 -18.18 47.26 -28.79
CA ASP A 359 -18.22 46.51 -27.53
C ASP A 359 -19.04 45.22 -27.66
N PHE A 360 -20.18 45.27 -28.35
CA PHE A 360 -21.01 44.08 -28.59
C PHE A 360 -20.36 43.09 -29.56
N GLU A 361 -19.67 43.54 -30.60
CA GLU A 361 -18.90 42.67 -31.50
C GLU A 361 -17.76 41.96 -30.76
N GLN A 362 -17.04 42.69 -29.89
CA GLN A 362 -16.01 42.10 -29.04
C GLN A 362 -16.61 41.08 -28.06
N THR A 363 -17.74 41.42 -27.42
CA THR A 363 -18.45 40.52 -26.51
C THR A 363 -18.86 39.22 -27.23
N ASN A 364 -19.36 39.31 -28.46
CA ASN A 364 -19.75 38.15 -29.24
C ASN A 364 -18.55 37.24 -29.56
N THR A 365 -17.39 37.83 -29.88
CA THR A 365 -16.14 37.09 -30.08
C THR A 365 -15.70 36.36 -28.81
N GLN A 366 -15.82 37.01 -27.64
CA GLN A 366 -15.52 36.39 -26.34
C GLN A 366 -16.46 35.23 -26.02
N LEU A 367 -17.76 35.36 -26.32
CA LEU A 367 -18.72 34.28 -26.12
C LEU A 367 -18.43 33.06 -26.98
N MET A 368 -17.97 33.24 -28.21
CA MET A 368 -17.52 32.12 -29.06
C MET A 368 -16.33 31.38 -28.46
N MET A 369 -15.36 32.09 -27.89
CA MET A 369 -14.22 31.46 -27.19
C MET A 369 -14.68 30.68 -25.94
N ILE A 370 -15.62 31.24 -25.17
CA ILE A 370 -16.19 30.55 -24.00
C ILE A 370 -16.93 29.28 -24.45
N ALA A 371 -17.73 29.34 -25.52
CA ALA A 371 -18.43 28.16 -26.05
C ALA A 371 -17.46 27.04 -26.44
N SER A 372 -16.35 27.37 -27.12
CA SER A 372 -15.31 26.41 -27.46
C SER A 372 -14.65 25.80 -26.22
N ALA A 373 -14.37 26.61 -25.19
CA ALA A 373 -13.79 26.11 -23.94
C ALA A 373 -14.76 25.17 -23.18
N ILE A 374 -16.07 25.41 -23.26
CA ILE A 374 -17.10 24.53 -22.67
C ILE A 374 -17.14 23.17 -23.37
N GLU A 375 -17.02 23.13 -24.70
CA GLU A 375 -16.94 21.86 -25.46
C GLU A 375 -15.69 21.05 -25.08
N GLU A 376 -14.55 21.73 -24.92
CA GLU A 376 -13.31 21.10 -24.46
C GLU A 376 -13.47 20.54 -23.04
N LEU A 377 -14.01 21.34 -22.10
CA LEU A 377 -14.30 20.90 -20.73
C LEU A 377 -15.23 19.69 -20.69
N SER A 378 -16.26 19.65 -21.52
CA SER A 378 -17.18 18.51 -21.63
C SER A 378 -16.44 17.24 -22.08
N THR A 379 -15.58 17.37 -23.09
CA THR A 379 -14.75 16.27 -23.59
C THR A 379 -13.78 15.78 -22.52
N THR A 380 -13.07 16.68 -21.84
CA THR A 380 -12.15 16.33 -20.76
C THR A 380 -12.87 15.65 -19.60
N ASN A 381 -14.05 16.13 -19.21
CA ASN A 381 -14.82 15.51 -18.14
C ASN A 381 -15.33 14.10 -18.52
N GLY A 382 -15.72 13.90 -19.79
CA GLY A 382 -16.04 12.57 -20.32
C GLY A 382 -14.85 11.60 -20.24
N GLU A 383 -13.64 12.07 -20.55
CA GLU A 383 -12.42 11.28 -20.44
C GLU A 383 -12.06 10.95 -18.98
N VAL A 384 -12.24 11.91 -18.06
CA VAL A 384 -12.08 11.67 -16.61
C VAL A 384 -13.02 10.55 -16.14
N ARG A 385 -14.30 10.57 -16.54
CA ARG A 385 -15.24 9.49 -16.19
C ARG A 385 -14.79 8.13 -16.69
N ARG A 386 -14.31 8.06 -17.93
CA ARG A 386 -13.83 6.83 -18.54
C ARG A 386 -12.62 6.27 -17.77
N GLN A 387 -11.64 7.11 -17.46
CA GLN A 387 -10.46 6.72 -16.68
C GLN A 387 -10.83 6.25 -15.27
N VAL A 388 -11.79 6.90 -14.61
CA VAL A 388 -12.27 6.51 -13.28
C VAL A 388 -13.00 5.16 -13.32
N ALA A 389 -13.76 4.88 -14.38
CA ALA A 389 -14.36 3.55 -14.60
C ALA A 389 -13.30 2.46 -14.78
N ASP A 390 -12.24 2.74 -15.55
CA ASP A 390 -11.10 1.83 -15.72
C ASP A 390 -10.39 1.55 -14.39
N ILE A 391 -10.21 2.59 -13.56
CA ILE A 391 -9.63 2.46 -12.19
C ILE A 391 -10.51 1.58 -11.30
N SER A 392 -11.84 1.73 -11.37
CA SER A 392 -12.79 0.90 -10.61
C SER A 392 -12.71 -0.57 -11.01
N ALA A 393 -12.65 -0.85 -12.31
CA ALA A 393 -12.51 -2.21 -12.84
C ALA A 393 -11.17 -2.83 -12.42
N LEU A 394 -10.07 -2.07 -12.49
CA LEU A 394 -8.76 -2.52 -12.02
C LEU A 394 -8.78 -2.82 -10.52
N SER A 395 -9.42 -1.97 -9.72
CA SER A 395 -9.56 -2.17 -8.26
C SER A 395 -10.29 -3.49 -7.95
N SER A 396 -11.36 -3.80 -8.67
CA SER A 396 -12.08 -5.07 -8.55
C SER A 396 -11.19 -6.26 -8.92
N SER A 397 -10.42 -6.16 -9.99
CA SER A 397 -9.49 -7.22 -10.40
C SER A 397 -8.34 -7.43 -9.40
N VAL A 398 -7.82 -6.36 -8.80
CA VAL A 398 -6.82 -6.47 -7.72
C VAL A 398 -7.40 -7.23 -6.53
N LYS A 399 -8.64 -6.95 -6.14
CA LYS A 399 -9.30 -7.67 -5.05
C LYS A 399 -9.41 -9.17 -5.34
N GLU A 400 -9.89 -9.54 -6.54
CA GLU A 400 -9.98 -10.94 -6.98
C GLU A 400 -8.61 -11.64 -6.95
N GLN A 401 -7.57 -10.99 -7.49
CA GLN A 401 -6.20 -11.52 -7.45
C GLN A 401 -5.65 -11.68 -6.03
N MET A 402 -6.03 -10.79 -5.10
CA MET A 402 -5.66 -10.95 -3.68
C MET A 402 -6.40 -12.12 -3.03
N GLU A 403 -7.67 -12.36 -3.36
CA GLU A 403 -8.42 -13.53 -2.87
C GLU A 403 -7.78 -14.84 -3.37
N ASP A 404 -7.42 -14.92 -4.65
CA ASP A 404 -6.72 -16.07 -5.23
C ASP A 404 -5.32 -16.28 -4.62
N ALA A 405 -4.58 -15.19 -4.41
CA ALA A 405 -3.30 -15.23 -3.72
C ALA A 405 -3.44 -15.77 -2.29
N GLY A 406 -4.52 -15.39 -1.60
CA GLY A 406 -4.85 -15.90 -0.27
C GLY A 406 -5.00 -17.42 -0.25
N ILE A 407 -5.74 -17.99 -1.21
CA ILE A 407 -5.91 -19.45 -1.35
C ILE A 407 -4.56 -20.14 -1.58
N CYS A 408 -3.71 -19.56 -2.43
CA CYS A 408 -2.38 -20.11 -2.71
C CYS A 408 -1.46 -20.06 -1.49
N LEU A 409 -1.52 -18.98 -0.70
CA LEU A 409 -0.73 -18.81 0.51
C LEU A 409 -1.18 -19.75 1.63
N ASP A 410 -2.48 -19.99 1.76
CA ASP A 410 -3.01 -20.97 2.70
C ASP A 410 -2.52 -22.38 2.36
N ALA A 411 -2.54 -22.75 1.08
CA ALA A 411 -1.99 -24.02 0.61
C ALA A 411 -0.47 -24.12 0.84
N LEU A 412 0.29 -23.05 0.57
CA LEU A 412 1.73 -23.00 0.84
C LEU A 412 2.03 -23.11 2.34
N SER A 413 1.24 -22.45 3.18
CA SER A 413 1.35 -22.54 4.64
C SER A 413 1.12 -23.97 5.12
N ALA A 414 0.08 -24.65 4.60
CA ALA A 414 -0.19 -26.05 4.94
C ALA A 414 0.93 -27.00 4.50
N ILE A 415 1.47 -26.83 3.29
CA ILE A 415 2.62 -27.62 2.80
C ILE A 415 3.86 -27.38 3.67
N THR A 416 4.13 -26.11 4.01
CA THR A 416 5.28 -25.74 4.84
C THR A 416 5.15 -26.31 6.25
N GLU A 417 3.97 -26.26 6.85
CA GLU A 417 3.68 -26.88 8.15
C GLU A 417 3.87 -28.40 8.10
N SER A 418 3.35 -29.08 7.06
CA SER A 418 3.53 -30.52 6.89
C SER A 418 5.00 -30.90 6.73
N MET A 419 5.75 -30.16 5.92
CA MET A 419 7.19 -30.36 5.74
C MET A 419 7.93 -30.16 7.07
N GLN A 420 7.59 -29.10 7.82
CA GLN A 420 8.19 -28.86 9.13
C GLN A 420 7.89 -30.03 10.08
N ALA A 421 6.65 -30.51 10.16
CA ALA A 421 6.28 -31.65 11.00
C ALA A 421 7.11 -32.91 10.67
N ASP A 422 7.27 -33.23 9.38
CA ASP A 422 8.06 -34.38 8.94
C ASP A 422 9.54 -34.25 9.33
N VAL A 423 10.13 -33.07 9.13
CA VAL A 423 11.55 -32.83 9.40
C VAL A 423 11.80 -32.69 10.92
N LEU A 424 10.85 -32.17 11.68
CA LEU A 424 10.91 -32.07 13.14
C LEU A 424 10.79 -33.43 13.84
N SER A 425 10.17 -34.41 13.18
CA SER A 425 10.08 -35.79 13.71
C SER A 425 11.43 -36.49 13.87
N PHE A 426 12.51 -35.99 13.25
CA PHE A 426 13.86 -36.52 13.39
C PHE A 426 14.57 -35.88 14.59
N HIS A 427 15.09 -36.66 15.53
CA HIS A 427 15.88 -36.10 16.63
C HIS A 427 17.33 -35.89 16.19
N LEU A 428 17.80 -34.63 16.14
CA LEU A 428 19.17 -34.30 15.75
C LEU A 428 20.16 -34.31 16.93
N GLY A 429 19.65 -34.17 18.16
CA GLY A 429 20.42 -34.15 19.41
C GLY A 429 21.22 -32.87 19.68
N GLN A 430 21.11 -31.88 18.79
CA GLN A 430 21.78 -30.58 18.92
C GLN A 430 20.97 -29.53 18.16
N GLY A 431 20.97 -28.30 18.66
CA GLY A 431 20.26 -27.18 18.04
C GLY A 431 19.36 -26.44 19.02
N VAL A 432 19.01 -25.21 18.67
CA VAL A 432 18.14 -24.35 19.49
C VAL A 432 16.72 -24.94 19.57
N PHE A 433 16.24 -25.60 18.51
CA PHE A 433 14.92 -26.23 18.52
C PHE A 433 14.84 -27.34 19.58
N GLU A 434 15.82 -28.24 19.63
CA GLU A 434 15.89 -29.31 20.62
C GLU A 434 15.94 -28.77 22.06
N GLU A 435 16.67 -27.66 22.29
CA GLU A 435 16.70 -26.96 23.57
C GLU A 435 15.32 -26.40 23.94
N ILE A 436 14.68 -25.66 23.02
CA ILE A 436 13.33 -25.12 23.21
C ILE A 436 12.34 -26.26 23.49
N LEU A 437 12.34 -27.34 22.71
CA LEU A 437 11.43 -28.46 22.86
C LEU A 437 11.63 -29.18 24.20
N GLN A 438 12.89 -29.39 24.61
CA GLN A 438 13.21 -30.03 25.89
C GLN A 438 12.72 -29.19 27.08
N VAL A 439 13.02 -27.89 27.09
CA VAL A 439 12.58 -26.98 28.15
C VAL A 439 11.06 -26.85 28.15
N THR A 440 10.43 -26.79 26.97
CA THR A 440 8.97 -26.76 26.83
C THR A 440 8.33 -28.02 27.41
N HIS A 441 8.90 -29.20 27.19
CA HIS A 441 8.37 -30.45 27.74
C HIS A 441 8.46 -30.48 29.27
N LEU A 442 9.53 -29.91 29.86
CA LEU A 442 9.66 -29.79 31.32
C LEU A 442 8.53 -28.93 31.92
N TYR A 443 8.31 -27.73 31.38
CA TYR A 443 7.22 -26.86 31.88
C TYR A 443 5.83 -27.38 31.54
N HIS A 444 5.66 -28.11 30.42
CA HIS A 444 4.42 -28.82 30.11
C HIS A 444 4.11 -29.88 31.18
N GLN A 445 5.10 -30.67 31.62
CA GLN A 445 4.92 -31.65 32.69
C GLN A 445 4.58 -31.01 34.03
N GLU A 446 5.22 -29.89 34.38
CA GLU A 446 4.90 -29.14 35.60
C GLU A 446 3.49 -28.54 35.56
N ALA A 447 3.10 -27.96 34.42
CA ALA A 447 1.75 -27.45 34.21
C ALA A 447 0.72 -28.58 34.32
N HIS A 448 1.00 -29.73 33.69
CA HIS A 448 0.15 -30.93 33.76
C HIS A 448 -0.03 -31.41 35.21
N ALA A 449 1.04 -31.47 36.01
CA ALA A 449 0.97 -31.86 37.41
C ALA A 449 0.11 -30.90 38.24
N ILE A 450 0.28 -29.59 38.05
CA ILE A 450 -0.53 -28.56 38.73
C ILE A 450 -2.01 -28.68 38.31
N MET A 451 -2.29 -28.86 37.03
CA MET A 451 -3.66 -29.02 36.52
C MET A 451 -4.32 -30.31 37.03
N THR A 452 -3.55 -31.39 37.18
CA THR A 452 -4.03 -32.64 37.77
C THR A 452 -4.40 -32.44 39.24
N ASP A 453 -3.54 -31.79 40.03
CA ASP A 453 -3.83 -31.42 41.43
C ASP A 453 -5.07 -30.54 41.57
N LEU A 454 -5.28 -29.60 40.64
CA LEU A 454 -6.49 -28.77 40.60
C LEU A 454 -7.76 -29.59 40.36
N LEU A 455 -7.70 -30.55 39.43
CA LEU A 455 -8.81 -31.43 39.13
C LEU A 455 -9.15 -32.33 40.33
N GLU A 456 -8.13 -32.91 40.98
CA GLU A 456 -8.28 -33.71 42.20
C GLU A 456 -8.81 -32.89 43.38
N SER A 457 -8.47 -31.60 43.44
CA SER A 457 -8.99 -30.64 44.42
C SER A 457 -10.43 -30.17 44.14
N GLY A 458 -11.05 -30.67 43.07
CA GLY A 458 -12.45 -30.40 42.72
C GLY A 458 -12.68 -29.23 41.77
N ALA A 459 -11.63 -28.66 41.16
CA ALA A 459 -11.80 -27.61 40.14
C ALA A 459 -12.32 -28.22 38.82
N ASN A 460 -13.39 -27.65 38.26
CA ASN A 460 -13.94 -28.12 36.99
C ASN A 460 -13.17 -27.52 35.79
N LEU A 461 -12.01 -28.08 35.46
CA LEU A 461 -11.18 -27.61 34.34
C LEU A 461 -11.84 -27.77 32.95
N PHE A 462 -12.94 -28.53 32.84
CA PHE A 462 -13.70 -28.73 31.60
C PHE A 462 -14.97 -27.85 31.54
N ASP A 463 -15.03 -26.80 32.35
CA ASP A 463 -16.10 -25.81 32.28
C ASP A 463 -15.95 -24.91 31.05
N HIS A 464 -16.80 -25.14 30.06
CA HIS A 464 -16.86 -24.37 28.81
C HIS A 464 -18.01 -23.36 28.77
N THR A 465 -18.53 -22.93 29.93
CA THR A 465 -19.62 -21.94 29.98
C THR A 465 -19.21 -20.55 29.47
N TYR A 466 -17.92 -20.20 29.58
CA TYR A 466 -17.34 -18.93 29.12
C TYR A 466 -18.26 -17.73 29.38
N ALA A 467 -18.57 -17.44 30.64
CA ALA A 467 -19.44 -16.35 31.01
C ALA A 467 -18.77 -15.00 30.65
N PRO A 468 -19.40 -14.15 29.80
CA PRO A 468 -18.79 -12.89 29.38
C PRO A 468 -18.66 -11.92 30.55
N VAL A 469 -17.50 -11.27 30.67
CA VAL A 469 -17.25 -10.21 31.64
C VAL A 469 -17.78 -8.89 31.08
N SER A 470 -18.73 -8.28 31.77
CA SER A 470 -19.35 -7.02 31.36
C SER A 470 -18.34 -5.87 31.28
N GLY A 471 -18.50 -4.99 30.29
CA GLY A 471 -17.68 -3.78 30.15
C GLY A 471 -16.25 -4.03 29.64
N THR A 472 -15.98 -5.17 29.01
CA THR A 472 -14.64 -5.50 28.47
C THR A 472 -14.62 -5.44 26.94
N ASN A 473 -13.59 -4.81 26.37
CA ASN A 473 -13.36 -4.73 24.92
C ASN A 473 -11.84 -4.70 24.64
N PRO A 474 -11.20 -5.81 24.22
CA PRO A 474 -11.79 -7.08 23.75
C PRO A 474 -12.58 -7.84 24.83
N GLN A 475 -13.58 -8.61 24.39
CA GLN A 475 -14.45 -9.40 25.27
C GLN A 475 -13.64 -10.43 26.07
N LYS A 476 -13.76 -10.36 27.40
CA LYS A 476 -13.21 -11.36 28.33
C LYS A 476 -14.28 -12.34 28.80
N TYR A 477 -13.86 -13.53 29.22
CA TYR A 477 -14.72 -14.61 29.67
C TYR A 477 -14.20 -15.22 30.97
N ARG A 478 -15.12 -15.65 31.84
CA ARG A 478 -14.84 -16.39 33.07
C ARG A 478 -15.42 -17.79 33.00
N THR A 479 -14.72 -18.73 33.61
CA THR A 479 -15.16 -20.09 33.91
C THR A 479 -15.01 -20.31 35.41
N SER A 480 -15.58 -21.39 35.93
CA SER A 480 -15.51 -21.77 37.36
C SER A 480 -14.08 -21.99 37.87
N TYR A 481 -13.11 -22.26 36.97
CA TYR A 481 -11.72 -22.50 37.34
C TYR A 481 -10.77 -21.32 37.10
N THR A 482 -11.22 -20.22 36.47
CA THR A 482 -10.34 -19.10 36.05
C THR A 482 -9.44 -18.56 37.18
N ASP A 483 -10.01 -18.26 38.35
CA ASP A 483 -9.25 -17.64 39.45
C ASP A 483 -8.21 -18.58 40.07
N VAL A 484 -8.62 -19.84 40.27
CA VAL A 484 -7.74 -20.87 40.83
C VAL A 484 -6.62 -21.22 39.85
N PHE A 485 -6.93 -21.25 38.55
CA PHE A 485 -5.96 -21.46 37.48
C PHE A 485 -4.93 -20.33 37.42
N LEU A 486 -5.39 -19.07 37.49
CA LEU A 486 -4.52 -17.90 37.54
C LEU A 486 -3.56 -17.97 38.73
N ALA A 487 -4.08 -18.23 39.92
CA ALA A 487 -3.28 -18.26 41.15
C ALA A 487 -2.19 -19.34 41.15
N ARG A 488 -2.41 -20.46 40.45
CA ARG A 488 -1.50 -21.61 40.46
C ARG A 488 -0.53 -21.67 39.28
N LEU A 489 -0.90 -21.16 38.10
CA LEU A 489 -0.11 -21.32 36.88
C LEU A 489 0.59 -20.05 36.38
N GLN A 490 0.18 -18.85 36.81
CA GLN A 490 0.80 -17.61 36.31
C GLN A 490 2.30 -17.52 36.62
N GLY A 491 2.72 -17.93 37.82
CA GLY A 491 4.14 -17.98 38.18
C GLY A 491 4.95 -18.92 37.29
N LEU A 492 4.41 -20.11 37.01
CA LEU A 492 5.01 -21.07 36.08
C LEU A 492 5.18 -20.48 34.68
N PHE A 493 4.20 -19.70 34.19
CA PHE A 493 4.27 -19.06 32.87
C PHE A 493 5.36 -17.98 32.80
N ASP A 494 5.56 -17.23 33.90
CA ASP A 494 6.65 -16.25 33.99
C ASP A 494 8.03 -16.93 33.98
N GLU A 495 8.18 -18.04 34.72
CA GLU A 495 9.41 -18.86 34.77
C GLU A 495 9.71 -19.52 33.41
N ALA A 496 8.71 -20.15 32.80
CA ALA A 496 8.83 -20.78 31.49
C ALA A 496 9.24 -19.77 30.41
N ARG A 497 8.62 -18.58 30.41
CA ARG A 497 8.98 -17.50 29.48
C ARG A 497 10.41 -17.02 29.65
N ALA A 498 10.93 -16.98 30.89
CA ALA A 498 12.30 -16.58 31.15
C ALA A 498 13.33 -17.67 30.78
N ALA A 499 12.95 -18.94 30.90
CA ALA A 499 13.83 -20.07 30.64
C ALA A 499 13.95 -20.45 29.16
N ILE A 500 12.92 -20.20 28.34
CA ILE A 500 12.91 -20.58 26.93
C ILE A 500 13.55 -19.46 26.07
N PRO A 501 14.58 -19.76 25.25
CA PRO A 501 15.23 -18.77 24.40
C PRO A 501 14.28 -18.05 23.44
N GLY A 502 14.30 -16.71 23.42
CA GLY A 502 13.48 -15.90 22.52
C GLY A 502 11.97 -15.98 22.77
N CYS A 503 11.55 -16.48 23.93
CA CYS A 503 10.15 -16.72 24.27
C CYS A 503 9.38 -15.42 24.54
N CYS A 504 8.33 -15.21 23.75
CA CYS A 504 7.35 -14.15 23.94
C CYS A 504 6.28 -14.59 24.95
N TYR A 505 5.87 -15.86 24.93
CA TYR A 505 4.91 -16.42 25.88
C TYR A 505 5.04 -17.93 26.01
N ALA A 506 4.73 -18.46 27.19
CA ALA A 506 4.58 -19.89 27.47
C ALA A 506 3.35 -20.06 28.39
N LEU A 507 2.32 -20.77 27.95
CA LEU A 507 1.00 -20.75 28.60
C LEU A 507 0.11 -21.93 28.21
N CYS A 508 -0.86 -22.23 29.06
CA CYS A 508 -1.89 -23.24 28.79
C CYS A 508 -3.14 -22.60 28.15
N ILE A 509 -3.59 -23.14 27.03
CA ILE A 509 -4.81 -22.74 26.33
C ILE A 509 -5.73 -23.96 26.20
N ASP A 510 -7.03 -23.79 26.43
CA ASP A 510 -7.97 -24.90 26.26
C ASP A 510 -8.26 -25.19 24.78
N ALA A 511 -8.88 -26.35 24.49
CA ALA A 511 -9.13 -26.81 23.13
C ALA A 511 -10.05 -25.89 22.28
N ASN A 512 -10.78 -24.98 22.91
CA ASN A 512 -11.62 -23.99 22.22
C ASN A 512 -10.90 -22.63 22.04
N GLY A 513 -9.64 -22.53 22.49
CA GLY A 513 -8.82 -21.34 22.41
C GLY A 513 -8.97 -20.40 23.60
N TYR A 514 -9.67 -20.79 24.68
CA TYR A 514 -9.78 -19.96 25.87
C TYR A 514 -8.47 -19.98 26.66
N LEU A 515 -8.00 -18.79 26.99
CA LEU A 515 -6.78 -18.56 27.76
C LEU A 515 -7.14 -18.03 29.16
N PRO A 516 -7.21 -18.88 30.21
CA PRO A 516 -7.65 -18.45 31.53
C PRO A 516 -6.72 -17.41 32.16
N THR A 517 -5.41 -17.60 32.02
CA THR A 517 -4.38 -16.68 32.50
C THR A 517 -3.24 -16.58 31.49
N HIS A 518 -2.47 -15.49 31.56
CA HIS A 518 -1.26 -15.27 30.79
C HIS A 518 -0.11 -14.97 31.78
N HIS A 519 1.12 -14.87 31.30
CA HIS A 519 2.24 -14.32 32.08
C HIS A 519 1.91 -12.91 32.62
N SER A 520 2.54 -12.50 33.72
CA SER A 520 2.11 -11.35 34.55
C SER A 520 2.09 -10.01 33.78
N ASN A 521 3.11 -9.74 32.96
CA ASN A 521 3.25 -8.48 32.22
C ASN A 521 2.08 -8.13 31.27
N VAL A 522 1.31 -9.12 30.81
CA VAL A 522 0.15 -8.89 29.91
C VAL A 522 -1.14 -9.46 30.48
N SER A 523 -1.17 -9.65 31.80
CA SER A 523 -2.36 -10.01 32.56
C SER A 523 -2.91 -8.82 33.37
N LEU A 524 -2.73 -7.60 32.88
CA LEU A 524 -3.19 -6.40 33.59
C LEU A 524 -4.73 -6.30 33.57
N PRO A 525 -5.36 -5.71 34.60
CA PRO A 525 -6.80 -5.42 34.58
C PRO A 525 -7.20 -4.59 33.36
N PRO A 526 -8.42 -4.77 32.81
CA PRO A 526 -8.90 -3.99 31.68
C PRO A 526 -8.91 -2.50 32.03
N SER A 527 -8.35 -1.68 31.15
CA SER A 527 -8.20 -0.23 31.32
C SER A 527 -9.39 0.55 30.77
N GLY A 528 -10.23 -0.09 29.94
CA GLY A 528 -11.32 0.56 29.21
C GLY A 528 -10.88 1.16 27.86
N ASP A 529 -9.58 1.18 27.58
CA ASP A 529 -9.02 1.52 26.27
C ASP A 529 -8.71 0.24 25.49
N ARG A 530 -9.38 0.06 24.35
CA ARG A 530 -9.27 -1.14 23.52
C ARG A 530 -7.84 -1.39 23.03
N GLU A 531 -7.12 -0.36 22.60
CA GLU A 531 -5.78 -0.53 22.02
C GLU A 531 -4.78 -0.98 23.08
N ARG A 532 -4.90 -0.41 24.29
CA ARG A 532 -4.10 -0.83 25.44
C ARG A 532 -4.48 -2.25 25.90
N ASP A 533 -5.77 -2.57 25.95
CA ASP A 533 -6.26 -3.85 26.43
C ASP A 533 -5.91 -5.02 25.48
N ILE A 534 -5.81 -4.77 24.18
CA ILE A 534 -5.28 -5.74 23.19
C ILE A 534 -3.85 -6.17 23.53
N GLN A 535 -3.01 -5.23 23.98
CA GLN A 535 -1.59 -5.46 24.25
C GLN A 535 -1.33 -6.02 25.65
N TYR A 536 -1.97 -5.46 26.68
CA TYR A 536 -1.60 -5.70 28.09
C TYR A 536 -2.67 -6.43 28.91
N SER A 537 -3.87 -6.66 28.38
CA SER A 537 -4.95 -7.38 29.08
C SER A 537 -5.37 -8.65 28.33
N ARG A 538 -4.41 -9.55 28.12
CA ARG A 538 -4.54 -10.70 27.20
C ARG A 538 -5.14 -11.97 27.82
N HIS A 539 -5.13 -12.08 29.15
CA HIS A 539 -5.80 -13.18 29.86
C HIS A 539 -7.32 -13.12 29.73
N MET A 540 -7.98 -14.25 30.01
CA MET A 540 -9.43 -14.45 29.99
C MET A 540 -10.06 -14.19 28.61
N ARG A 541 -9.31 -14.37 27.53
CA ARG A 541 -9.78 -14.17 26.15
C ARG A 541 -9.83 -15.50 25.41
N ILE A 542 -10.60 -15.55 24.33
CA ILE A 542 -10.62 -16.68 23.40
C ILE A 542 -9.83 -16.29 22.15
N TYR A 543 -8.86 -17.12 21.78
CA TYR A 543 -7.99 -16.98 20.61
C TYR A 543 -8.25 -18.14 19.65
N ASN A 544 -9.23 -17.99 18.76
CA ASN A 544 -9.65 -19.02 17.82
C ASN A 544 -10.09 -18.42 16.46
N ASN A 545 -9.64 -17.21 16.14
CA ASN A 545 -10.08 -16.47 14.96
C ASN A 545 -9.48 -17.06 13.69
N THR A 546 -8.23 -17.51 13.74
CA THR A 546 -7.54 -18.13 12.59
C THR A 546 -7.55 -19.66 12.65
N PRO A 547 -7.44 -20.35 11.50
CA PRO A 547 -7.23 -21.80 11.48
C PRO A 547 -6.02 -22.24 12.31
N THR A 548 -4.93 -21.46 12.28
CA THR A 548 -3.72 -21.70 13.07
C THR A 548 -3.97 -21.62 14.56
N GLU A 549 -4.68 -20.58 15.03
CA GLU A 549 -5.05 -20.42 16.45
C GLU A 549 -5.94 -21.57 16.95
N ARG A 550 -6.88 -22.05 16.13
CA ARG A 550 -7.70 -23.22 16.46
C ARG A 550 -6.87 -24.49 16.54
N ARG A 551 -5.95 -24.69 15.59
CA ARG A 551 -5.16 -25.92 15.49
C ARG A 551 -4.15 -26.06 16.62
N ARG A 552 -3.43 -25.01 17.00
CA ARG A 552 -2.48 -25.04 18.14
C ARG A 552 -3.13 -25.43 19.47
N ALA A 553 -4.43 -25.20 19.62
CA ALA A 553 -5.19 -25.52 20.81
C ALA A 553 -5.82 -26.92 20.77
N SER A 554 -6.18 -27.40 19.56
CA SER A 554 -7.03 -28.59 19.38
C SER A 554 -6.30 -29.84 18.83
N HIS A 555 -5.08 -29.70 18.29
CA HIS A 555 -4.32 -30.84 17.78
C HIS A 555 -3.97 -31.85 18.89
N GLN A 556 -3.79 -33.12 18.52
CA GLN A 556 -3.43 -34.20 19.44
C GLN A 556 -2.11 -34.90 19.06
N GLU A 557 -1.39 -34.34 18.10
CA GLU A 557 -0.02 -34.76 17.76
C GLU A 557 0.94 -34.54 18.94
N PRO A 558 2.06 -35.30 19.06
CA PRO A 558 2.99 -35.19 20.18
C PRO A 558 3.49 -33.76 20.44
N PHE A 559 3.68 -33.00 19.36
CA PHE A 559 3.86 -31.55 19.38
C PHE A 559 3.53 -31.01 17.98
N LEU A 560 3.33 -29.69 17.88
CA LEU A 560 3.09 -28.99 16.63
C LEU A 560 3.86 -27.66 16.63
N LEU A 561 4.58 -27.37 15.55
CA LEU A 561 5.23 -26.07 15.34
C LEU A 561 4.51 -25.35 14.20
N GLN A 562 4.02 -24.14 14.44
CA GLN A 562 3.39 -23.30 13.43
C GLN A 562 3.99 -21.91 13.43
N THR A 563 4.17 -21.32 12.25
CA THR A 563 4.42 -19.89 12.15
C THR A 563 3.09 -19.18 11.92
N TYR A 564 2.79 -18.15 12.70
CA TYR A 564 1.55 -17.40 12.55
C TYR A 564 1.74 -15.92 12.82
N LEU A 565 0.81 -15.14 12.28
CA LEU A 565 0.72 -13.71 12.50
C LEU A 565 -0.19 -13.44 13.71
N ARG A 566 0.36 -12.79 14.73
CA ARG A 566 -0.36 -12.38 15.92
C ARG A 566 -1.28 -11.19 15.62
N ASP A 567 -2.33 -11.01 16.42
CA ASP A 567 -3.25 -9.86 16.38
C ASP A 567 -2.55 -8.49 16.47
N THR A 568 -1.32 -8.46 17.01
CA THR A 568 -0.45 -7.27 17.10
C THR A 568 0.38 -6.99 15.83
N GLY A 569 0.38 -7.89 14.84
CA GLY A 569 1.20 -7.81 13.62
C GLY A 569 2.57 -8.48 13.72
N GLU A 570 2.91 -9.08 14.87
CA GLU A 570 4.16 -9.83 15.07
C GLU A 570 4.07 -11.22 14.44
N ILE A 571 5.14 -11.67 13.76
CA ILE A 571 5.25 -13.05 13.25
C ILE A 571 5.99 -13.88 14.29
N LEU A 572 5.32 -14.92 14.79
CA LEU A 572 5.86 -15.81 15.83
C LEU A 572 5.86 -17.26 15.35
N ASN A 573 6.77 -18.05 15.89
CA ASN A 573 6.62 -19.50 15.91
C ASN A 573 5.92 -19.91 17.20
N ASP A 574 4.93 -20.79 17.09
CA ASP A 574 4.14 -21.36 18.17
C ASP A 574 4.42 -22.86 18.23
N LEU A 575 5.07 -23.30 19.30
CA LEU A 575 5.24 -24.70 19.64
C LEU A 575 4.15 -25.10 20.64
N SER A 576 3.32 -26.07 20.25
CA SER A 576 2.20 -26.54 21.05
C SER A 576 2.36 -28.03 21.40
N ILE A 577 2.11 -28.37 22.66
CA ILE A 577 2.12 -29.74 23.19
C ILE A 577 0.76 -30.00 23.86
N PRO A 578 0.00 -31.02 23.45
CA PRO A 578 -1.33 -31.25 24.00
C PRO A 578 -1.29 -31.67 25.46
N ILE A 579 -2.30 -31.24 26.22
CA ILE A 579 -2.52 -31.55 27.63
C ILE A 579 -3.73 -32.47 27.72
N PHE A 580 -3.50 -33.66 28.26
CA PHE A 580 -4.55 -34.64 28.54
C PHE A 580 -4.70 -34.80 30.06
N LEU A 581 -5.91 -34.60 30.57
CA LEU A 581 -6.27 -34.81 31.98
C LEU A 581 -7.30 -35.95 32.03
N GLU A 582 -7.05 -36.97 32.85
CA GLU A 582 -7.91 -38.18 32.93
C GLU A 582 -8.23 -38.80 31.55
N ASN A 583 -7.23 -38.89 30.66
CA ASN A 583 -7.37 -39.35 29.26
C ASN A 583 -8.31 -38.50 28.37
N ARG A 584 -8.71 -37.30 28.81
CA ARG A 584 -9.49 -36.35 28.03
C ARG A 584 -8.60 -35.20 27.58
N HIS A 585 -8.70 -34.83 26.31
CA HIS A 585 -7.98 -33.68 25.78
C HIS A 585 -8.55 -32.39 26.37
N TRP A 586 -7.72 -31.62 27.08
CA TRP A 586 -8.12 -30.33 27.65
C TRP A 586 -7.78 -29.18 26.71
N GLY A 587 -6.63 -29.24 26.06
CA GLY A 587 -6.06 -28.18 25.23
C GLY A 587 -4.56 -28.38 25.10
N ALA A 588 -3.76 -27.31 25.06
CA ALA A 588 -2.31 -27.40 24.87
C ALA A 588 -1.51 -26.47 25.79
N PHE A 589 -0.27 -26.85 26.08
CA PHE A 589 0.77 -25.94 26.52
C PHE A 589 1.44 -25.36 25.28
N ILE A 590 1.36 -24.05 25.10
CA ILE A 590 1.83 -23.36 23.91
C ILE A 590 2.95 -22.39 24.26
N VAL A 591 3.96 -22.33 23.39
CA VAL A 591 5.15 -21.50 23.54
C VAL A 591 5.35 -20.71 22.25
N GLY A 592 5.17 -19.40 22.35
CA GLY A 592 5.44 -18.47 21.26
C GLY A 592 6.83 -17.88 21.39
N PHE A 593 7.63 -17.94 20.34
CA PHE A 593 8.96 -17.34 20.31
C PHE A 593 9.29 -16.72 18.95
N GLU A 594 10.23 -15.79 18.95
CA GLU A 594 10.68 -15.13 17.73
C GLU A 594 11.31 -16.14 16.76
N PRO A 595 10.93 -16.15 15.48
CA PRO A 595 11.49 -17.09 14.51
C PRO A 595 13.01 -17.01 14.36
N GLN A 596 13.59 -15.84 14.63
CA GLN A 596 15.03 -15.62 14.61
C GLN A 596 15.77 -16.54 15.57
N ALA A 597 15.14 -16.98 16.67
CA ALA A 597 15.73 -17.94 17.61
C ALA A 597 16.09 -19.27 16.93
N LEU A 598 15.28 -19.73 15.97
CA LEU A 598 15.54 -20.97 15.21
C LEU A 598 16.54 -20.77 14.05
N LEU A 599 16.69 -19.54 13.57
CA LEU A 599 17.59 -19.19 12.47
C LEU A 599 19.01 -18.89 12.97
N THR A 600 19.17 -18.59 14.26
CA THR A 600 20.45 -18.20 14.86
C THR A 600 21.19 -19.44 15.38
N SER A 601 21.63 -20.33 14.49
CA SER A 601 22.49 -21.47 14.87
C SER A 601 23.76 -21.54 14.02
N ALA A 602 24.79 -20.81 14.45
CA ALA A 602 26.17 -21.09 14.03
C ALA A 602 27.20 -21.10 15.17
N THR A 603 26.91 -20.67 16.40
CA THR A 603 27.97 -20.45 17.40
C THR A 603 27.56 -20.62 18.87
N VAL A 604 26.93 -21.72 19.28
CA VAL A 604 27.08 -22.19 20.68
C VAL A 604 27.13 -23.71 20.74
N THR A 605 28.33 -24.27 20.57
CA THR A 605 28.67 -25.62 21.01
C THR A 605 28.83 -25.61 22.53
N LYS A 606 27.74 -25.87 23.27
CA LYS A 606 27.85 -26.43 24.62
C LYS A 606 27.29 -27.85 24.58
N PRO A 607 28.08 -28.88 24.94
CA PRO A 607 27.55 -30.23 25.03
C PRO A 607 26.48 -30.26 26.11
N LEU A 608 25.32 -30.83 25.77
CA LEU A 608 24.28 -31.19 26.73
C LEU A 608 24.91 -31.99 27.88
N LEU A 609 24.71 -31.51 29.11
CA LEU A 609 25.12 -32.23 30.32
C LEU A 609 24.32 -33.54 30.37
N THR A 610 25.03 -34.64 30.14
CA THR A 610 24.52 -35.99 30.35
C THR A 610 24.61 -36.29 31.85
N SER A 611 23.46 -36.59 32.48
CA SER A 611 23.41 -37.37 33.71
C SER A 611 23.46 -38.85 33.38
#